data_AF-A0A803NTG8-F1
#
_entry.id   AF-A0A803NTG8-F1
#
_cell.length_a   1.000
_cell.length_b   1.000
_cell.length_c   1.000
_cell.angle_alpha   90.00
_cell.angle_beta   90.00
_cell.angle_gamma   90.00
#
_symmetry.space_group_name_H-M   'P 1'
#
loop_
_entity.id
_entity.type
_entity.pdbx_description
1 polymer ?
#
loop_
_entity_poly.entity_id
_entity_poly.type
_entity_poly.pdbx_seq_one_letter_code
_entity_poly.pdbx_strand_id
1 'polypeptide(L)'
;MCPVCSSQVESTSHVFTSCPIALACWRRLRINFVFDPGGSFRSWLELIFQTLPEESVCSVAMVCWSLWMARNKTVWKKKSTFVMEVIASARTGLDQWKKAQDKIALNSLCLEYKGDGAEL
;
A
#
# COMPACT_ATOMS: atom_id res chain seq x y z
N MET A 1 14.63 -9.83 15.39
CA MET A 1 15.26 -9.57 14.08
C MET A 1 14.14 -9.45 13.04
N CYS A 2 14.30 -8.62 12.00
CA CYS A 2 13.30 -8.39 10.96
C CYS A 2 12.98 -9.71 10.23
N PRO A 3 11.73 -10.18 10.22
CA PRO A 3 11.38 -11.47 9.64
C PRO A 3 11.50 -11.48 8.11
N VAL A 4 11.51 -10.32 7.45
CA VAL A 4 11.56 -10.22 5.99
C VAL A 4 12.99 -10.24 5.45
N CYS A 5 13.89 -9.43 6.01
CA CYS A 5 15.26 -9.31 5.50
C CYS A 5 16.31 -10.06 6.34
N SER A 6 15.98 -10.44 7.57
CA SER A 6 16.89 -11.08 8.53
C SER A 6 18.21 -10.31 8.78
N SER A 7 18.29 -9.01 8.48
CA SER A 7 19.54 -8.25 8.55
C SER A 7 19.63 -7.27 9.73
N GLN A 8 18.50 -6.76 10.23
CA GLN A 8 18.46 -5.80 11.35
C GLN A 8 17.35 -6.15 12.35
N VAL A 9 17.34 -5.47 13.51
CA VAL A 9 16.23 -5.56 14.47
C VAL A 9 14.94 -5.04 13.84
N GLU A 10 13.82 -5.69 14.13
CA GLU A 10 12.53 -5.25 13.63
C GLU A 10 12.10 -3.95 14.32
N SER A 11 11.76 -2.93 13.55
CA SER A 11 11.14 -1.70 14.01
C SER A 11 10.22 -1.17 12.93
N THR A 12 9.29 -0.28 13.29
CA THR A 12 8.38 0.38 12.32
C THR A 12 9.18 1.10 11.23
N SER A 13 10.19 1.89 11.60
CA SER A 13 11.09 2.55 10.64
C SER A 13 11.78 1.51 9.76
N HIS A 14 12.30 0.42 10.31
CA HIS A 14 12.95 -0.60 9.49
C HIS A 14 11.98 -1.23 8.49
N VAL A 15 10.81 -1.70 8.93
CA VAL A 15 9.85 -2.41 8.06
C VAL A 15 9.39 -1.54 6.88
N PHE A 16 9.14 -0.25 7.10
CA PHE A 16 8.57 0.62 6.08
C PHE A 16 9.58 1.46 5.30
N THR A 17 10.72 1.81 5.90
CA THR A 17 11.63 2.79 5.29
C THR A 17 12.97 2.14 4.94
N SER A 18 13.68 1.52 5.89
CA SER A 18 15.08 1.12 5.68
C SER A 18 15.31 -0.36 5.34
N CYS A 19 14.28 -1.21 5.44
CA CYS A 19 14.37 -2.61 5.03
C CYS A 19 14.74 -2.71 3.53
N PRO A 20 15.67 -3.60 3.13
CA PRO A 20 16.04 -3.77 1.72
C PRO A 20 14.85 -4.01 0.78
N ILE A 21 13.84 -4.74 1.23
CA ILE A 21 12.60 -4.97 0.47
C ILE A 21 11.78 -3.67 0.33
N ALA A 22 11.69 -2.86 1.38
CA ALA A 22 11.01 -1.57 1.34
C ALA A 22 11.73 -0.60 0.40
N LEU A 23 13.04 -0.43 0.55
CA LEU A 23 13.86 0.41 -0.33
C LEU A 23 13.72 0.02 -1.81
N ALA A 24 13.70 -1.28 -2.11
CA ALA A 24 13.47 -1.77 -3.46
C ALA A 24 12.06 -1.45 -3.99
N CYS A 25 11.03 -1.45 -3.13
CA CYS A 25 9.69 -1.00 -3.50
C CYS A 25 9.68 0.50 -3.83
N TRP A 26 10.26 1.34 -2.97
CA TRP A 26 10.28 2.79 -3.15
C TRP A 26 11.00 3.22 -4.44
N ARG A 27 12.13 2.59 -4.76
CA ARG A 27 12.85 2.82 -6.03
C ARG A 27 11.99 2.54 -7.27
N ARG A 28 11.02 1.63 -7.17
CA ARG A 28 10.11 1.27 -8.27
C ARG A 28 8.90 2.19 -8.40
N LEU A 29 8.49 2.84 -7.30
CA LEU A 29 7.40 3.83 -7.34
C LEU A 29 7.83 5.16 -7.97
N ARG A 30 9.13 5.41 -8.14
CA ARG A 30 9.69 6.66 -8.68
C ARG A 30 9.19 7.92 -7.94
N ILE A 31 8.88 7.79 -6.65
CA ILE A 31 8.50 8.94 -5.82
C ILE A 31 9.79 9.61 -5.35
N ASN A 32 10.00 10.85 -5.77
CA ASN A 32 11.08 11.68 -5.28
C ASN A 32 10.71 12.20 -3.89
N PHE A 33 11.27 11.62 -2.85
CA PHE A 33 11.19 12.18 -1.50
C PHE A 33 12.53 12.03 -0.79
N VAL A 34 12.82 12.97 0.12
CA VAL A 34 14.05 12.95 0.92
C VAL A 34 13.88 11.89 2.00
N PHE A 35 14.67 10.83 1.88
CA PHE A 35 14.75 9.81 2.90
C PHE A 35 15.66 10.31 4.02
N ASP A 36 15.16 10.43 5.25
CA ASP A 36 15.96 10.69 6.44
C ASP A 36 16.29 9.35 7.13
N PRO A 37 17.51 8.79 6.96
CA PRO A 37 17.88 7.50 7.53
C PRO A 37 17.95 7.50 9.07
N GLY A 38 17.99 8.67 9.71
CA GLY A 38 17.96 8.82 11.17
C GLY A 38 16.56 9.13 11.72
N GLY A 39 15.59 9.40 10.85
CA GLY A 39 14.26 9.84 11.21
C GLY A 39 13.34 8.71 11.70
N SER A 40 12.33 9.09 12.50
CA SER A 40 11.25 8.17 12.87
C SER A 40 10.30 7.95 11.69
N PHE A 41 9.67 6.77 11.62
CA PHE A 41 8.59 6.50 10.64
C PHE A 41 7.49 7.58 10.68
N ARG A 42 7.19 8.11 11.88
CA ARG A 42 6.21 9.18 12.06
C ARG A 42 6.63 10.45 11.31
N SER A 43 7.84 10.94 11.57
CA SER A 43 8.36 12.15 10.92
C SER A 43 8.45 11.98 9.40
N TRP A 44 8.83 10.79 8.94
CA TRP A 44 8.80 10.44 7.52
C TRP A 44 7.39 10.52 6.93
N LEU A 45 6.39 9.95 7.61
CA LEU A 45 5.01 9.95 7.14
C LEU A 45 4.40 11.37 7.13
N GLU A 46 4.69 12.18 8.14
CA GLU A 46 4.30 13.59 8.21
C GLU A 46 4.88 14.38 7.01
N LEU A 47 6.15 14.15 6.67
CA LEU A 47 6.77 14.77 5.49
C LEU A 47 6.07 14.34 4.19
N ILE A 48 5.76 13.06 4.03
CA ILE A 48 5.04 12.55 2.86
C ILE A 48 3.69 13.26 2.69
N PHE A 49 2.92 13.43 3.76
CA PHE A 49 1.63 14.10 3.72
C PHE A 49 1.73 15.59 3.38
N GLN A 50 2.84 16.24 3.75
CA GLN A 50 3.06 17.66 3.47
C GLN A 50 3.63 17.93 2.07
N THR A 51 4.31 16.94 1.47
CA THR A 51 5.10 17.15 0.24
C THR A 51 4.50 16.53 -1.01
N LEU A 52 3.70 15.48 -0.87
CA LEU A 52 3.16 14.74 -2.01
C LEU A 52 1.69 15.10 -2.29
N PRO A 53 1.26 15.08 -3.56
CA PRO A 53 -0.16 15.18 -3.90
C PRO A 53 -0.93 13.97 -3.36
N GLU A 54 -2.23 14.13 -3.16
CA GLU A 54 -3.12 13.12 -2.56
C GLU A 54 -3.01 11.74 -3.23
N GLU A 55 -2.99 11.68 -4.56
CA GLU A 55 -2.87 10.41 -5.29
C GLU A 55 -1.55 9.67 -4.98
N SER A 56 -0.46 10.42 -4.84
CA SER A 56 0.83 9.87 -4.44
C SER A 56 0.80 9.41 -2.99
N VAL A 57 0.13 10.13 -2.10
CA VAL A 57 -0.07 9.73 -0.70
C VAL A 57 -0.83 8.41 -0.62
N CYS A 58 -1.92 8.22 -1.38
CA CYS A 58 -2.63 6.95 -1.43
C CYS A 58 -1.73 5.80 -1.92
N SER A 59 -0.88 6.07 -2.91
CA SER A 59 0.10 5.10 -3.42
C SER A 59 1.13 4.71 -2.35
N VAL A 60 1.65 5.68 -1.60
CA VAL A 60 2.57 5.42 -0.48
C VAL A 60 1.88 4.60 0.62
N ALA A 61 0.66 4.97 1.00
CA ALA A 61 -0.12 4.25 2.01
C ALA A 61 -0.33 2.79 1.60
N MET A 62 -0.66 2.53 0.33
CA MET A 62 -0.86 1.18 -0.16
C MET A 62 0.41 0.34 -0.24
N VAL A 63 1.57 0.95 -0.47
CA VAL A 63 2.86 0.24 -0.35
C VAL A 63 3.16 -0.09 1.10
N CYS A 64 2.97 0.84 2.03
CA CYS A 64 3.12 0.57 3.46
C CYS A 64 2.23 -0.60 3.89
N TRP A 65 0.95 -0.59 3.52
CA TRP A 65 0.05 -1.70 3.78
C TRP A 65 0.57 -3.03 3.21
N SER A 66 1.01 -3.02 1.95
CA SER A 66 1.50 -4.23 1.28
C SER A 66 2.80 -4.76 1.89
N LEU A 67 3.69 -3.89 2.36
CA LEU A 67 4.89 -4.26 3.12
C LEU A 67 4.53 -4.91 4.46
N TRP A 68 3.57 -4.35 5.19
CA TRP A 68 3.06 -4.94 6.42
C TRP A 68 2.44 -6.32 6.18
N MET A 69 1.67 -6.47 5.10
CA MET A 69 1.10 -7.74 4.70
C MET A 69 2.17 -8.78 4.29
N ALA A 70 3.21 -8.35 3.57
CA ALA A 70 4.36 -9.21 3.25
C ALA A 70 5.06 -9.71 4.52
N ARG A 71 5.31 -8.80 5.48
CA ARG A 71 5.85 -9.14 6.80
C ARG A 71 4.99 -10.17 7.51
N ASN A 72 3.67 -9.96 7.54
CA ASN A 72 2.73 -10.88 8.19
C ASN A 72 2.68 -12.25 7.50
N LYS A 73 2.78 -12.31 6.17
CA LYS A 73 2.89 -13.60 5.45
C LYS A 73 4.14 -14.37 5.89
N THR A 74 5.27 -13.69 6.08
CA THR A 74 6.47 -14.36 6.56
C THR A 74 6.30 -14.90 7.98
N VAL A 75 5.77 -14.08 8.90
CA VAL A 75 5.59 -14.48 10.31
C VAL A 75 4.58 -15.60 10.49
N TRP A 76 3.41 -15.49 9.85
CA TRP A 76 2.29 -16.40 10.10
C TRP A 76 2.21 -17.57 9.13
N LYS A 77 2.75 -17.42 7.91
CA LYS A 77 2.65 -18.43 6.85
C LYS A 77 4.00 -18.97 6.40
N LYS A 78 5.12 -18.48 6.95
CA LYS A 78 6.49 -18.84 6.55
C LYS A 78 6.71 -18.67 5.04
N LYS A 79 6.03 -17.69 4.42
CA LYS A 79 6.12 -17.37 2.99
C LYS A 79 6.80 -16.03 2.78
N SER A 80 7.92 -16.03 2.06
CA SER A 80 8.57 -14.81 1.59
C SER A 80 7.77 -14.18 0.46
N THR A 81 7.79 -12.85 0.38
CA THR A 81 7.12 -12.08 -0.69
C THR A 81 8.18 -11.30 -1.46
N PHE A 82 8.14 -11.37 -2.79
CA PHE A 82 9.05 -10.63 -3.65
C PHE A 82 8.62 -9.16 -3.78
N VAL A 83 9.57 -8.28 -4.05
CA VAL A 83 9.33 -6.84 -4.22
C VAL A 83 8.24 -6.59 -5.29
N MET A 84 8.21 -7.36 -6.39
CA MET A 84 7.17 -7.19 -7.43
C MET A 84 5.77 -7.53 -6.92
N GLU A 85 5.63 -8.54 -6.06
CA GLU A 85 4.34 -8.92 -5.47
C GLU A 85 3.84 -7.84 -4.52
N VAL A 86 4.74 -7.20 -3.75
CA VAL A 86 4.39 -6.05 -2.90
C VAL A 86 3.85 -4.89 -3.75
N ILE A 87 4.56 -4.53 -4.83
CA ILE A 87 4.12 -3.47 -5.74
C ILE A 87 2.80 -3.80 -6.42
N ALA A 88 2.64 -5.04 -6.91
CA ALA A 88 1.41 -5.48 -7.56
C ALA A 88 0.22 -5.46 -6.57
N SER A 89 0.43 -5.93 -5.34
CA SER A 89 -0.57 -5.88 -4.26
C SER A 89 -0.97 -4.44 -3.94
N ALA A 90 -0.01 -3.52 -3.87
CA ALA A 90 -0.28 -2.12 -3.58
C ALA A 90 -1.13 -1.47 -4.68
N ARG A 91 -0.75 -1.68 -5.95
CA ARG A 91 -1.49 -1.16 -7.12
C ARG A 91 -2.89 -1.73 -7.21
N THR A 92 -3.02 -3.05 -7.07
CA THR A 92 -4.31 -3.75 -7.14
C THR A 92 -5.22 -3.30 -6.02
N GLY A 93 -4.71 -3.22 -4.79
CA GLY A 93 -5.48 -2.74 -3.64
C GLY A 93 -5.94 -1.29 -3.80
N LEU A 94 -5.08 -0.42 -4.34
CA LEU A 94 -5.46 0.97 -4.62
C LEU A 94 -6.56 1.06 -5.69
N ASP A 95 -6.43 0.32 -6.79
CA ASP A 95 -7.42 0.28 -7.87
C ASP A 95 -8.78 -0.24 -7.37
N GLN A 96 -8.76 -1.34 -6.59
CA GLN A 96 -9.97 -1.88 -5.97
C GLN A 96 -10.63 -0.89 -5.02
N TRP A 97 -9.83 -0.19 -4.19
CA TRP A 97 -10.36 0.82 -3.28
C TRP A 97 -10.97 2.00 -4.04
N LYS A 98 -10.29 2.51 -5.09
CA LYS A 98 -10.83 3.59 -5.94
C LYS A 98 -12.16 3.18 -6.58
N LYS A 99 -12.24 1.97 -7.16
CA LYS A 99 -13.47 1.42 -7.74
C LYS A 99 -14.60 1.26 -6.71
N ALA A 100 -14.28 0.85 -5.49
CA ALA A 100 -15.29 0.72 -4.43
C ALA A 100 -15.87 2.07 -3.98
N GLN A 101 -15.15 3.17 -4.20
CA GLN A 101 -15.62 4.53 -3.90
C GLN A 101 -16.46 5.16 -5.03
N ASP A 102 -16.46 4.57 -6.23
CA ASP A 102 -17.25 5.06 -7.36
C ASP A 102 -18.75 4.80 -7.14
N LYS A 103 -19.41 5.76 -6.48
CA LYS A 103 -20.87 5.78 -6.23
C LYS A 103 -21.70 5.70 -7.52
N ILE A 104 -21.13 6.09 -8.66
CA ILE A 104 -21.79 6.02 -9.98
C ILE A 104 -22.02 4.56 -10.37
N ALA A 105 -21.05 3.66 -10.16
CA ALA A 105 -21.21 2.24 -10.46
C ALA A 105 -22.27 1.58 -9.56
N LEU A 106 -22.32 1.98 -8.29
CA LEU A 106 -23.34 1.50 -7.34
C LEU A 106 -24.75 1.98 -7.72
N ASN A 107 -24.87 3.21 -8.21
CA ASN A 107 -26.14 3.79 -8.64
C ASN A 107 -26.65 3.18 -9.96
N SER A 108 -25.77 2.89 -10.93
CA SER A 108 -26.16 2.22 -12.18
C SER A 108 -26.69 0.81 -11.96
N LEU A 109 -26.03 0.01 -11.10
CA LEU A 109 -26.50 -1.33 -10.73
C LEU A 109 -27.86 -1.30 -10.02
N CYS A 110 -28.13 -0.25 -9.22
CA CYS A 110 -29.40 -0.07 -8.52
C CYS A 110 -30.54 0.38 -9.47
N LEU A 111 -30.20 1.14 -10.52
CA LEU A 111 -31.15 1.58 -11.55
C LEU A 111 -31.59 0.42 -12.45
N GLU A 112 -30.68 -0.48 -12.82
CA GLU A 112 -30.99 -1.66 -13.62
C GLU A 112 -31.94 -2.63 -12.88
N TYR A 113 -31.75 -2.82 -11.57
CA TYR A 113 -32.63 -3.68 -10.75
C TYR A 113 -34.06 -3.14 -10.60
N LYS A 114 -34.29 -1.85 -10.86
CA LYS A 114 -35.62 -1.22 -10.78
C LYS A 114 -36.41 -1.29 -12.09
N GLY A 115 -35.76 -1.68 -13.20
CA GLY A 115 -36.36 -1.72 -14.54
C GLY A 115 -37.16 -2.99 -14.85
N ASP A 116 -36.86 -4.11 -14.18
CA ASP A 116 -37.41 -5.43 -14.52
C ASP A 116 -38.68 -5.81 -13.73
N GLY A 117 -39.23 -4.89 -12.94
CA GLY A 117 -40.40 -5.12 -12.07
C GLY A 117 -41.75 -4.66 -12.63
N ALA A 118 -41.85 -4.35 -13.92
CA ALA A 118 -43.09 -3.89 -14.55
C ALA A 118 -43.54 -4.85 -15.66
N GLU A 119 -44.11 -5.99 -15.26
CA GLU A 119 -44.97 -6.80 -16.12
C GLU A 119 -46.38 -6.86 -15.52
N LEU A 120 -47.31 -6.32 -16.31
CA LEU A 120 -48.79 -6.33 -16.34
C LEU A 120 -49.56 -7.08 -15.24
#